data_AF-A0AA38L704-F1
#
_entry.id   AF-A0AA38L704-F1
#
_cell.length_a   1.000
_cell.length_b   1.000
_cell.length_c   1.000
_cell.angle_alpha   90.00
_cell.angle_beta   90.00
_cell.angle_gamma   90.00
#
_symmetry.space_group_name_H-M   'P 1'
#
loop_
_entity.id
_entity.type
_entity.pdbx_description
1 polymer ?
#
loop_
_entity_poly.entity_id
_entity_poly.type
_entity_poly.pdbx_seq_one_letter_code
_entity_poly.pdbx_strand_id
1 'polypeptide(L)'
;AQLSASFYSTSCPGVLAIVKDQVMKAVNSEKRMGASLVRLHFHDCFVNGCDGSILLDDTSTFTGEKTAGPNANSVRGFEVIDAIKTELEKNCSGVVSCADIVTIAARDSVVALGGPTWTVPLGRRDSLDASLSGANSNLPSPNSNLTTLISAFQAQGLSTNDMITLSGAHTIGQARCTTFRGRIYNDTNIDSSYKTSLQTSCPNTSGNGDDNLSPLDVGTPIVFDNHYYLNLRFQKGLLHSDQELFNGGSADAKVNAYSANMFAFFNDFAVSM
;
A
#
# COMPACT_ATOMS: atom_id res chain seq x y z
N ALA A 1 21.34 -9.39 8.76
CA ALA A 1 21.10 -9.57 10.20
C ALA A 1 19.70 -10.16 10.37
N GLN A 2 19.45 -10.96 11.40
CA GLN A 2 18.11 -11.50 11.66
C GLN A 2 17.23 -10.41 12.30
N LEU A 3 16.01 -10.23 11.80
CA LEU A 3 15.05 -9.27 12.37
C LEU A 3 14.46 -9.81 13.68
N SER A 4 14.16 -8.92 14.62
CA SER A 4 13.56 -9.24 15.91
C SER A 4 12.62 -8.13 16.37
N ALA A 5 11.48 -8.51 16.97
CA ALA A 5 10.55 -7.57 17.58
C ALA A 5 11.18 -6.75 18.72
N SER A 6 12.23 -7.27 19.35
CA SER A 6 12.91 -6.63 20.48
C SER A 6 14.17 -5.86 20.09
N PHE A 7 14.44 -5.66 18.79
CA PHE A 7 15.71 -5.09 18.30
C PHE A 7 16.09 -3.75 18.96
N TYR A 8 15.10 -2.88 19.16
CA TYR A 8 15.30 -1.56 19.79
C TYR A 8 14.95 -1.49 21.29
N SER A 9 14.64 -2.62 21.93
CA SER A 9 14.13 -2.65 23.31
C SER A 9 15.07 -2.01 24.33
N THR A 10 16.39 -2.02 24.08
CA THR A 10 17.41 -1.37 24.92
C THR A 10 17.87 -0.04 24.33
N SER A 11 18.08 0.04 23.02
CA SER A 11 18.72 1.20 22.36
C SER A 11 17.75 2.34 22.05
N CYS A 12 16.47 2.05 21.84
CA CYS A 12 15.42 3.06 21.73
C CYS A 12 14.06 2.52 22.25
N PRO A 13 13.88 2.38 23.57
CA PRO A 13 12.69 1.74 24.15
C PRO A 13 11.35 2.43 23.77
N GLY A 14 11.40 3.72 23.44
CA GLY A 14 10.23 4.52 23.05
C GLY A 14 9.82 4.43 21.57
N VAL A 15 10.57 3.70 20.72
CA VAL A 15 10.41 3.75 19.25
C VAL A 15 8.97 3.51 18.79
N LEU A 16 8.32 2.45 19.29
CA LEU A 16 6.96 2.08 18.87
C LEU A 16 5.92 3.12 19.31
N ALA A 17 6.09 3.73 20.48
CA ALA A 17 5.18 4.75 20.97
C ALA A 17 5.32 6.06 20.18
N ILE A 18 6.56 6.48 19.90
CA ILE A 18 6.84 7.70 19.15
C ILE A 18 6.29 7.60 17.72
N VAL A 19 6.55 6.49 17.03
CA VAL A 19 6.03 6.27 15.66
C VAL A 19 4.50 6.29 15.68
N LYS A 20 3.88 5.51 16.59
CA LYS A 20 2.43 5.45 16.72
C LYS A 20 1.80 6.82 16.93
N ASP A 21 2.36 7.64 17.81
CA ASP A 21 1.81 8.97 18.10
C ASP A 21 1.84 9.89 16.88
N GLN A 22 2.93 9.88 16.10
CA GLN A 22 3.05 10.70 14.90
C GLN A 22 2.14 10.19 13.77
N VAL A 23 2.04 8.86 13.58
CA VAL A 23 1.10 8.26 12.62
C VAL A 23 -0.34 8.60 13.00
N MET A 24 -0.72 8.45 14.27
CA MET A 24 -2.07 8.80 14.75
C MET A 24 -2.39 10.27 14.52
N LYS A 25 -1.44 11.19 14.77
CA LYS A 25 -1.62 12.62 14.45
C LYS A 25 -1.87 12.83 12.95
N ALA A 26 -1.07 12.21 12.09
CA ALA A 26 -1.19 12.33 10.64
C ALA A 26 -2.52 11.76 10.12
N VAL A 27 -2.89 10.55 10.54
CA VAL A 27 -4.14 9.87 10.16
C VAL A 27 -5.38 10.60 10.69
N ASN A 28 -5.31 11.21 11.87
CA ASN A 28 -6.41 12.02 12.40
C ASN A 28 -6.58 13.35 11.64
N SER A 29 -5.50 13.91 11.11
CA SER A 29 -5.56 15.08 10.22
C SER A 29 -6.10 14.72 8.83
N GLU A 30 -5.70 13.57 8.29
CA GLU A 30 -6.15 13.07 6.99
C GLU A 30 -6.20 11.54 6.99
N LYS A 31 -7.39 10.96 6.95
CA LYS A 31 -7.57 9.49 7.00
C LYS A 31 -6.82 8.75 5.87
N ARG A 32 -6.75 9.35 4.68
CA ARG A 32 -6.01 8.80 3.53
C ARG A 32 -4.50 8.64 3.81
N MET A 33 -3.93 9.40 4.75
CA MET A 33 -2.51 9.28 5.08
C MET A 33 -2.16 7.86 5.54
N GLY A 34 -3.07 7.17 6.24
CA GLY A 34 -2.83 5.80 6.65
C GLY A 34 -2.65 4.85 5.45
N ALA A 35 -3.51 4.98 4.44
CA ALA A 35 -3.37 4.22 3.20
C ALA A 35 -2.06 4.57 2.44
N SER A 36 -1.68 5.85 2.45
CA SER A 36 -0.44 6.31 1.82
C SER A 36 0.80 5.67 2.45
N LEU A 37 0.86 5.56 3.78
CA LEU A 37 1.97 4.97 4.51
C LEU A 37 2.05 3.44 4.33
N VAL A 38 0.90 2.76 4.28
CA VAL A 38 0.86 1.33 3.92
C VAL A 38 1.41 1.11 2.51
N ARG A 39 0.99 1.94 1.54
CA ARG A 39 1.49 1.87 0.17
C ARG A 39 2.98 2.22 0.07
N LEU A 40 3.47 3.19 0.84
CA LEU A 40 4.90 3.53 0.89
C LEU A 40 5.74 2.33 1.32
N HIS A 41 5.30 1.57 2.33
CA HIS A 41 5.99 0.35 2.75
C HIS A 41 5.95 -0.76 1.70
N PHE A 42 4.79 -0.98 1.06
CA PHE A 42 4.71 -1.92 -0.06
C PHE A 42 5.70 -1.58 -1.19
N HIS A 43 5.77 -0.29 -1.56
CA HIS A 43 6.65 0.17 -2.62
C HIS A 43 8.14 0.07 -2.25
N ASP A 44 8.49 0.33 -0.99
CA ASP A 44 9.83 0.09 -0.44
C ASP A 44 10.20 -1.40 -0.60
N CYS A 45 9.39 -2.30 -0.05
CA CYS A 45 9.69 -3.72 -0.02
C CYS A 45 9.76 -4.40 -1.40
N PHE A 46 9.02 -3.91 -2.40
CA PHE A 46 9.00 -4.50 -3.75
C PHE A 46 10.20 -4.11 -4.62
N VAL A 47 11.06 -3.19 -4.15
CA VAL A 47 12.23 -2.72 -4.88
C VAL A 47 13.46 -2.96 -4.01
N ASN A 48 14.21 -4.03 -4.31
CA ASN A 48 15.41 -4.46 -3.55
C ASN A 48 15.18 -4.81 -2.06
N GLY A 49 13.93 -4.89 -1.61
CA GLY A 49 13.57 -5.25 -0.24
C GLY A 49 13.28 -4.02 0.62
N CYS A 50 12.82 -4.22 1.85
CA CYS A 50 12.43 -3.12 2.72
C CYS A 50 13.68 -2.44 3.32
N ASP A 51 14.28 -1.51 2.61
CA ASP A 51 15.56 -0.91 2.96
C ASP A 51 15.53 0.64 2.95
N GLY A 52 14.34 1.24 2.83
CA GLY A 52 14.17 2.69 2.84
C GLY A 52 14.67 3.38 1.56
N SER A 53 15.06 2.65 0.51
CA SER A 53 15.56 3.23 -0.75
C SER A 53 14.58 4.23 -1.37
N ILE A 54 13.27 3.96 -1.27
CA ILE A 54 12.20 4.82 -1.80
C ILE A 54 12.19 6.23 -1.17
N LEU A 55 12.81 6.39 0.01
CA LEU A 55 12.86 7.66 0.71
C LEU A 55 13.95 8.59 0.15
N LEU A 56 14.93 8.07 -0.58
CA LEU A 56 16.04 8.83 -1.12
C LEU A 56 15.56 9.79 -2.23
N ASP A 57 15.90 11.07 -2.08
CA ASP A 57 15.61 12.11 -3.06
C ASP A 57 16.63 12.12 -4.20
N ASP A 58 16.17 12.56 -5.38
CA ASP A 58 17.05 12.84 -6.50
C ASP A 58 18.06 13.95 -6.14
N THR A 59 19.29 13.81 -6.64
CA THR A 59 20.32 14.86 -6.59
C THR A 59 20.89 15.09 -8.00
N SER A 60 21.86 15.99 -8.15
CA SER A 60 22.50 16.22 -9.47
C SER A 60 23.27 15.00 -10.00
N THR A 61 23.62 14.03 -9.15
CA THR A 61 24.43 12.86 -9.51
C THR A 61 23.78 11.53 -9.11
N PHE A 62 22.54 11.56 -8.62
CA PHE A 62 21.83 10.39 -8.12
C PHE A 62 20.36 10.51 -8.45
N THR A 63 19.73 9.43 -8.90
CA THR A 63 18.30 9.38 -9.17
C THR A 63 17.67 8.32 -8.28
N GLY A 64 16.78 8.75 -7.39
CA GLY A 64 16.02 7.90 -6.50
C GLY A 64 14.85 7.21 -7.21
N GLU A 65 13.92 6.69 -6.41
CA GLU A 65 12.76 5.95 -6.93
C GLU A 65 11.52 6.82 -7.09
N LYS A 66 11.48 8.01 -6.47
CA LYS A 66 10.27 8.84 -6.39
C LYS A 66 9.75 9.30 -7.76
N THR A 67 10.63 9.35 -8.77
CA THR A 67 10.30 9.71 -10.16
C THR A 67 9.93 8.51 -11.04
N ALA A 68 9.96 7.28 -10.52
CA ALA A 68 9.46 6.10 -11.24
C ALA A 68 7.97 6.22 -11.58
N GLY A 69 7.51 5.64 -12.68
CA GLY A 69 6.11 5.72 -13.12
C GLY A 69 5.09 5.36 -12.05
N PRO A 70 5.25 4.25 -11.30
CA PRO A 70 4.33 3.88 -10.21
C PRO A 70 4.36 4.81 -8.99
N ASN A 71 5.44 5.58 -8.82
CA ASN A 71 5.68 6.48 -7.68
C ASN A 71 5.28 7.93 -7.99
N ALA A 72 5.58 8.39 -9.19
CA ALA A 72 5.46 9.76 -9.64
C ALA A 72 4.02 10.28 -9.49
N ASN A 73 3.89 11.38 -8.75
CA ASN A 73 2.61 12.02 -8.44
C ASN A 73 1.59 11.04 -7.80
N SER A 74 2.07 10.06 -7.04
CA SER A 74 1.24 8.95 -6.54
C SER A 74 1.59 8.55 -5.10
N VAL A 75 2.82 8.10 -4.84
CA VAL A 75 3.29 7.81 -3.46
C VAL A 75 3.42 9.13 -2.70
N ARG A 76 3.02 9.13 -1.42
CA ARG A 76 2.98 10.33 -0.56
C ARG A 76 3.12 9.94 0.92
N GLY A 77 3.30 10.92 1.80
CA GLY A 77 3.49 10.71 3.25
C GLY A 77 4.96 10.72 3.69
N PHE A 78 5.88 11.12 2.80
CA PHE A 78 7.30 11.29 3.11
C PHE A 78 7.50 12.26 4.28
N GLU A 79 6.71 13.34 4.32
CA GLU A 79 6.72 14.34 5.38
C GLU A 79 6.35 13.78 6.76
N VAL A 80 5.55 12.71 6.81
CA VAL A 80 5.22 12.01 8.05
C VAL A 80 6.40 11.17 8.52
N ILE A 81 7.11 10.52 7.59
CA ILE A 81 8.34 9.78 7.88
C ILE A 81 9.42 10.74 8.42
N ASP A 82 9.56 11.92 7.82
CA ASP A 82 10.49 12.96 8.30
C ASP A 82 10.15 13.43 9.72
N ALA A 83 8.87 13.65 10.01
CA ALA A 83 8.41 14.03 11.35
C ALA A 83 8.67 12.94 12.39
N ILE A 84 8.43 11.68 12.05
CA ILE A 84 8.75 10.53 12.90
C ILE A 84 10.26 10.45 13.14
N LYS A 85 11.06 10.49 12.07
CA LYS A 85 12.52 10.40 12.13
C LYS A 85 13.10 11.54 12.97
N THR A 86 12.62 12.76 12.78
CA THR A 86 13.04 13.93 13.57
C THR A 86 12.78 13.72 15.06
N GLU A 87 11.63 13.17 15.44
CA GLU A 87 11.32 12.92 16.85
C GLU A 87 12.14 11.77 17.43
N LEU A 88 12.35 10.70 16.66
CA LEU A 88 13.22 9.60 17.07
C LEU A 88 14.67 10.05 17.27
N GLU A 89 15.22 10.87 16.37
CA GLU A 89 16.60 11.36 16.49
C GLU A 89 16.84 12.22 17.72
N LYS A 90 15.83 12.94 18.23
CA LYS A 90 15.92 13.65 19.51
C LYS A 90 16.00 12.71 20.72
N ASN A 91 15.35 11.55 20.63
CA ASN A 91 15.20 10.61 21.74
C ASN A 91 16.27 9.51 21.73
N CYS A 92 16.73 9.08 20.56
CA CYS A 92 17.67 7.98 20.36
C CYS A 92 18.48 8.17 19.06
N SER A 93 19.36 9.17 19.04
CA SER A 93 20.07 9.58 17.84
C SER A 93 20.91 8.47 17.20
N GLY A 94 20.77 8.32 15.88
CA GLY A 94 21.53 7.37 15.07
C GLY A 94 21.16 5.91 15.29
N VAL A 95 20.05 5.62 15.97
CA VAL A 95 19.67 4.24 16.35
C VAL A 95 18.67 3.62 15.36
N VAL A 96 17.55 4.29 15.11
CA VAL A 96 16.41 3.71 14.39
C VAL A 96 16.53 3.98 12.89
N SER A 97 16.47 2.94 12.07
CA SER A 97 16.55 3.07 10.61
C SER A 97 15.26 3.64 10.02
N CYS A 98 15.37 4.33 8.90
CA CYS A 98 14.22 4.79 8.13
C CYS A 98 13.38 3.62 7.60
N ALA A 99 14.02 2.52 7.20
CA ALA A 99 13.34 1.29 6.78
C ALA A 99 12.41 0.72 7.87
N ASP A 100 12.86 0.68 9.13
CA ASP A 100 12.00 0.24 10.23
C ASP A 100 10.93 1.28 10.58
N ILE A 101 11.19 2.58 10.41
CA ILE A 101 10.16 3.62 10.58
C ILE A 101 9.01 3.40 9.59
N VAL A 102 9.30 3.21 8.30
CA VAL A 102 8.29 2.95 7.26
C VAL A 102 7.49 1.68 7.60
N THR A 103 8.18 0.63 8.03
CA THR A 103 7.55 -0.65 8.42
C THR A 103 6.59 -0.47 9.62
N ILE A 104 7.04 0.18 10.69
CA ILE A 104 6.19 0.44 11.87
C ILE A 104 5.02 1.35 11.50
N ALA A 105 5.26 2.38 10.67
CA ALA A 105 4.24 3.34 10.26
C ALA A 105 3.12 2.69 9.44
N ALA A 106 3.43 1.71 8.59
CA ALA A 106 2.43 0.92 7.88
C ALA A 106 1.53 0.14 8.86
N ARG A 107 2.12 -0.54 9.85
CA ARG A 107 1.36 -1.26 10.89
C ARG A 107 0.45 -0.34 11.67
N ASP A 108 0.98 0.76 12.19
CA ASP A 108 0.21 1.71 12.99
C ASP A 108 -0.89 2.39 12.16
N SER A 109 -0.69 2.56 10.85
CA SER A 109 -1.70 3.10 9.93
C SER A 109 -2.90 2.16 9.74
N VAL A 110 -2.65 0.85 9.60
CA VAL A 110 -3.71 -0.17 9.52
C VAL A 110 -4.52 -0.17 10.81
N VAL A 111 -3.85 -0.18 11.97
CA VAL A 111 -4.51 -0.14 13.28
C VAL A 111 -5.31 1.14 13.48
N ALA A 112 -4.76 2.30 13.09
CA ALA A 112 -5.43 3.60 13.20
C ALA A 112 -6.73 3.69 12.39
N LEU A 113 -6.86 2.86 11.35
CA LEU A 113 -8.04 2.77 10.49
C LEU A 113 -8.94 1.58 10.81
N GLY A 114 -8.71 0.89 11.93
CA GLY A 114 -9.58 -0.18 12.45
C GLY A 114 -9.18 -1.60 12.07
N GLY A 115 -8.05 -1.77 11.39
CA GLY A 115 -7.54 -3.07 10.97
C GLY A 115 -6.79 -3.83 12.08
N PRO A 116 -6.20 -5.00 11.74
CA PRO A 116 -5.46 -5.79 12.70
C PRO A 116 -4.15 -5.14 13.12
N THR A 117 -3.64 -5.58 14.26
CA THR A 117 -2.24 -5.34 14.66
C THR A 117 -1.42 -6.61 14.47
N TRP A 118 -0.12 -6.44 14.31
CA TRP A 118 0.84 -7.54 14.30
C TRP A 118 2.16 -7.12 14.94
N THR A 119 2.97 -8.11 15.30
CA THR A 119 4.32 -7.89 15.79
C THR A 119 5.24 -7.63 14.61
N VAL A 120 5.77 -6.42 14.50
CA VAL A 120 6.72 -6.04 13.45
C VAL A 120 8.13 -6.55 13.82
N PRO A 121 8.77 -7.41 13.03
CA PRO A 121 10.19 -7.73 13.18
C PRO A 121 11.02 -6.50 12.79
N LEU A 122 12.00 -6.12 13.61
CA LEU A 122 12.80 -4.90 13.45
C LEU A 122 14.30 -5.23 13.33
N GLY A 123 15.10 -4.25 12.90
CA GLY A 123 16.52 -4.36 12.64
C GLY A 123 16.91 -4.22 11.18
N ARG A 124 16.02 -3.66 10.34
CA ARG A 124 16.35 -3.30 8.95
C ARG A 124 17.40 -2.18 8.95
N ARG A 125 18.16 -2.09 7.87
CA ARG A 125 19.14 -1.03 7.67
C ARG A 125 18.81 -0.27 6.41
N ASP A 126 19.15 1.02 6.43
CA ASP A 126 18.88 1.91 5.31
C ASP A 126 19.86 1.64 4.16
N SER A 127 19.34 1.58 2.95
CA SER A 127 20.13 1.50 1.72
C SER A 127 20.94 2.78 1.50
N LEU A 128 22.04 2.64 0.76
CA LEU A 128 22.85 3.76 0.26
C LEU A 128 22.57 4.06 -1.21
N ASP A 129 21.64 3.31 -1.83
CA ASP A 129 21.31 3.40 -3.24
C ASP A 129 19.80 3.21 -3.45
N ALA A 130 19.31 3.53 -4.64
CA ALA A 130 17.92 3.40 -5.05
C ALA A 130 17.84 2.79 -6.45
N SER A 131 16.72 2.13 -6.76
CA SER A 131 16.55 1.54 -8.10
C SER A 131 15.35 2.12 -8.84
N LEU A 132 15.57 3.20 -9.58
CA LEU A 132 14.56 3.75 -10.50
C LEU A 132 14.06 2.69 -11.50
N SER A 133 14.98 1.89 -12.06
CA SER A 133 14.62 0.81 -12.99
C SER A 133 13.83 -0.29 -12.29
N GLY A 134 14.26 -0.72 -11.09
CA GLY A 134 13.54 -1.69 -10.27
C GLY A 134 12.13 -1.24 -9.92
N ALA A 135 11.96 0.03 -9.53
CA ALA A 135 10.64 0.61 -9.27
C ALA A 135 9.75 0.62 -10.53
N ASN A 136 10.31 0.82 -11.72
CA ASN A 136 9.53 0.76 -12.96
C ASN A 136 9.21 -0.68 -13.42
N SER A 137 10.02 -1.68 -13.07
CA SER A 137 9.86 -3.06 -13.53
C SER A 137 9.15 -3.98 -12.54
N ASN A 138 9.36 -3.79 -11.24
CA ASN A 138 8.94 -4.73 -10.21
C ASN A 138 7.56 -4.39 -9.65
N LEU A 139 7.19 -3.11 -9.62
CA LEU A 139 5.92 -2.67 -9.06
C LEU A 139 4.78 -3.01 -10.02
N PRO A 140 3.77 -3.80 -9.59
CA PRO A 140 2.67 -4.20 -10.44
C PRO A 140 1.85 -3.01 -10.96
N SER A 141 1.46 -3.06 -12.23
CA SER A 141 0.58 -2.07 -12.83
C SER A 141 -0.88 -2.29 -12.41
N PRO A 142 -1.69 -1.23 -12.20
CA PRO A 142 -3.11 -1.37 -11.92
C PRO A 142 -3.90 -2.03 -13.07
N ASN A 143 -3.31 -2.10 -14.27
CA ASN A 143 -3.87 -2.74 -15.47
C ASN A 143 -3.38 -4.17 -15.70
N SER A 144 -2.71 -4.78 -14.71
CA SER A 144 -2.20 -6.15 -14.84
C SER A 144 -3.32 -7.19 -14.69
N ASN A 145 -3.27 -8.25 -15.51
CA ASN A 145 -4.13 -9.42 -15.33
C ASN A 145 -3.65 -10.31 -14.17
N LEU A 146 -4.47 -11.30 -13.79
CA LEU A 146 -4.17 -12.19 -12.66
C LEU A 146 -2.82 -12.92 -12.77
N THR A 147 -2.45 -13.43 -13.95
CA THR A 147 -1.19 -14.15 -14.16
C THR A 147 0.03 -13.25 -13.93
N THR A 148 -0.03 -12.01 -14.40
CA THR A 148 1.04 -11.01 -14.20
C THR A 148 1.16 -10.65 -12.72
N LEU A 149 0.03 -10.46 -12.02
CA LEU A 149 0.02 -10.19 -10.58
C LEU A 149 0.67 -11.33 -9.78
N ILE A 150 0.27 -12.58 -10.06
CA ILE A 150 0.86 -13.76 -9.42
C ILE A 150 2.37 -13.81 -9.65
N SER A 151 2.81 -13.62 -10.90
CA SER A 151 4.24 -13.66 -11.24
C SER A 151 5.05 -12.57 -10.52
N ALA A 152 4.50 -11.35 -10.43
CA ALA A 152 5.16 -10.24 -9.77
C ALA A 152 5.36 -10.48 -8.27
N PHE A 153 4.33 -11.00 -7.57
CA PHE A 153 4.42 -11.32 -6.15
C PHE A 153 5.34 -12.53 -5.89
N GLN A 154 5.28 -13.56 -6.73
CA GLN A 154 6.19 -14.72 -6.62
C GLN A 154 7.65 -14.34 -6.80
N ALA A 155 7.95 -13.34 -7.64
CA ALA A 155 9.30 -12.81 -7.79
C ALA A 155 9.82 -12.14 -6.50
N GLN A 156 8.93 -11.70 -5.61
CA GLN A 156 9.26 -11.19 -4.27
C GLN A 156 9.18 -12.29 -3.18
N GLY A 157 8.99 -13.55 -3.56
CA GLY A 157 8.84 -14.66 -2.62
C GLY A 157 7.47 -14.76 -1.95
N LEU A 158 6.48 -14.01 -2.45
CA LEU A 158 5.11 -13.99 -1.92
C LEU A 158 4.22 -14.96 -2.71
N SER A 159 3.38 -15.72 -2.00
CA SER A 159 2.48 -16.68 -2.63
C SER A 159 1.30 -16.00 -3.32
N THR A 160 0.53 -16.76 -4.12
CA THR A 160 -0.76 -16.27 -4.65
C THR A 160 -1.73 -15.88 -3.53
N ASN A 161 -1.70 -16.58 -2.39
CA ASN A 161 -2.53 -16.22 -1.24
C ASN A 161 -2.09 -14.89 -0.63
N ASP A 162 -0.78 -14.65 -0.51
CA ASP A 162 -0.26 -13.36 -0.02
C ASP A 162 -0.67 -12.23 -0.95
N MET A 163 -0.58 -12.43 -2.28
CA MET A 163 -1.03 -11.45 -3.26
C MET A 163 -2.51 -11.08 -3.06
N ILE A 164 -3.42 -12.07 -3.00
CA ILE A 164 -4.85 -11.81 -2.81
C ILE A 164 -5.14 -11.13 -1.46
N THR A 165 -4.38 -11.49 -0.43
CA THR A 165 -4.50 -10.93 0.92
C THR A 165 -4.02 -9.48 0.96
N LEU A 166 -2.84 -9.20 0.40
CA LEU A 166 -2.24 -7.87 0.38
C LEU A 166 -2.99 -6.90 -0.53
N SER A 167 -3.64 -7.37 -1.60
CA SER A 167 -4.61 -6.58 -2.36
C SER A 167 -5.76 -6.04 -1.50
N GLY A 168 -6.06 -6.71 -0.38
CA GLY A 168 -7.01 -6.23 0.62
C GLY A 168 -6.65 -4.87 1.22
N ALA A 169 -5.40 -4.41 1.13
CA ALA A 169 -5.02 -3.05 1.53
C ALA A 169 -5.78 -1.95 0.78
N HIS A 170 -6.35 -2.26 -0.40
CA HIS A 170 -7.23 -1.37 -1.16
C HIS A 170 -8.62 -1.16 -0.50
N THR A 171 -8.90 -1.75 0.67
CA THR A 171 -10.06 -1.38 1.50
C THR A 171 -10.01 0.09 1.98
N ILE A 172 -8.82 0.70 1.96
CA ILE A 172 -8.63 2.12 2.31
C ILE A 172 -7.89 2.87 1.20
N GLY A 173 -8.06 4.19 1.18
CA GLY A 173 -7.32 5.09 0.30
C GLY A 173 -8.05 5.40 -1.00
N GLN A 174 -7.32 6.02 -1.92
CA GLN A 174 -7.90 6.53 -3.16
C GLN A 174 -6.89 6.41 -4.30
N ALA A 175 -7.41 6.20 -5.50
CA ALA A 175 -6.64 6.15 -6.74
C ALA A 175 -6.98 7.35 -7.63
N ARG A 176 -6.02 7.74 -8.48
CA ARG A 176 -6.22 8.78 -9.50
C ARG A 176 -6.94 8.21 -10.71
N CYS A 177 -7.74 9.03 -11.38
CA CYS A 177 -8.46 8.67 -12.61
C CYS A 177 -7.56 7.98 -13.65
N THR A 178 -6.32 8.43 -13.83
CA THR A 178 -5.34 7.79 -14.73
C THR A 178 -5.13 6.30 -14.51
N THR A 179 -5.32 5.81 -13.28
CA THR A 179 -5.08 4.40 -12.91
C THR A 179 -6.25 3.46 -13.20
N PHE A 180 -7.48 3.98 -13.34
CA PHE A 180 -8.69 3.17 -13.57
C PHE A 180 -9.50 3.61 -14.80
N ARG A 181 -9.11 4.69 -15.47
CA ARG A 181 -9.76 5.19 -16.70
C ARG A 181 -9.94 4.10 -17.75
N GLY A 182 -8.87 3.33 -18.01
CA GLY A 182 -8.91 2.24 -18.98
C GLY A 182 -10.03 1.25 -18.68
N ARG A 183 -10.15 0.85 -17.41
CA ARG A 183 -11.21 -0.06 -16.95
C ARG A 183 -12.60 0.52 -17.11
N ILE A 184 -12.88 1.71 -16.59
CA ILE A 184 -14.25 2.25 -16.59
C ILE A 184 -14.77 2.56 -18.00
N TYR A 185 -13.91 2.65 -19.02
CA TYR A 185 -14.33 2.83 -20.40
C TYR A 185 -14.31 1.54 -21.24
N ASN A 186 -13.37 0.62 -21.00
CA ASN A 186 -13.15 -0.53 -21.88
C ASN A 186 -13.58 -1.88 -21.30
N ASP A 187 -13.59 -2.04 -19.97
CA ASP A 187 -13.90 -3.34 -19.36
C ASP A 187 -15.41 -3.58 -19.29
N THR A 188 -15.78 -4.86 -19.29
CA THR A 188 -17.17 -5.35 -19.23
C THR A 188 -17.54 -5.96 -17.88
N ASN A 189 -16.54 -6.32 -17.06
CA ASN A 189 -16.71 -6.89 -15.72
C ASN A 189 -16.75 -5.79 -14.65
N ILE A 190 -17.60 -4.78 -14.86
CA ILE A 190 -17.82 -3.68 -13.91
C ILE A 190 -19.32 -3.42 -13.79
N ASP A 191 -19.80 -3.24 -12.56
CA ASP A 191 -21.18 -2.86 -12.33
C ASP A 191 -21.51 -1.57 -13.09
N SER A 192 -22.62 -1.58 -13.86
CA SER A 192 -22.94 -0.49 -14.77
C SER A 192 -23.21 0.82 -14.04
N SER A 193 -23.85 0.76 -12.87
CA SER A 193 -24.15 1.97 -12.08
C SER A 193 -22.88 2.57 -11.48
N TYR A 194 -21.99 1.72 -10.97
CA TYR A 194 -20.70 2.13 -10.43
C TYR A 194 -19.81 2.73 -11.53
N LYS A 195 -19.72 2.07 -12.69
CA LYS A 195 -19.05 2.60 -13.90
C LYS A 195 -19.52 4.01 -14.24
N THR A 196 -20.84 4.21 -14.39
CA THR A 196 -21.39 5.53 -14.71
C THR A 196 -21.06 6.57 -13.65
N SER A 197 -21.10 6.21 -12.36
CA SER A 197 -20.74 7.13 -11.28
C SER A 197 -19.28 7.60 -11.38
N LEU A 198 -18.33 6.71 -11.66
CA LEU A 198 -16.91 7.04 -11.80
C LEU A 198 -16.65 7.94 -13.02
N GLN A 199 -17.35 7.70 -14.12
CA GLN A 199 -17.20 8.48 -15.36
C GLN A 199 -17.60 9.95 -15.19
N THR A 200 -18.43 10.30 -14.19
CA THR A 200 -18.78 11.70 -13.91
C THR A 200 -17.59 12.54 -13.46
N SER A 201 -16.62 11.92 -12.79
CA SER A 201 -15.40 12.56 -12.26
C SER A 201 -14.13 12.09 -12.95
N CYS A 202 -14.21 11.16 -13.89
CA CYS A 202 -13.06 10.62 -14.61
C CYS A 202 -13.35 10.62 -16.13
N PRO A 203 -13.10 11.73 -16.84
CA PRO A 203 -13.32 11.83 -18.28
C PRO A 203 -12.49 10.82 -19.09
N ASN A 204 -13.02 10.40 -20.25
CA ASN A 204 -12.34 9.44 -21.13
C ASN A 204 -11.04 10.00 -21.74
N THR A 205 -11.00 11.31 -21.98
CA THR A 205 -9.85 11.96 -22.60
C THR A 205 -8.75 12.19 -21.56
N SER A 206 -7.56 11.62 -21.79
CA SER A 206 -6.36 11.90 -21.01
C SER A 206 -6.02 13.40 -21.01
N GLY A 207 -5.41 13.89 -19.93
CA GLY A 207 -5.16 15.32 -19.73
C GLY A 207 -6.36 16.09 -19.17
N ASN A 208 -7.52 15.44 -19.00
CA ASN A 208 -8.69 16.01 -18.34
C ASN A 208 -9.10 15.17 -17.12
N GLY A 209 -9.08 15.79 -15.94
CA GLY A 209 -9.43 15.12 -14.68
C GLY A 209 -8.47 14.00 -14.28
N ASP A 210 -7.24 13.97 -14.81
CA ASP A 210 -6.25 12.92 -14.54
C ASP A 210 -5.99 12.70 -13.04
N ASP A 211 -5.92 13.79 -12.28
CA ASP A 211 -5.68 13.77 -10.84
C ASP A 211 -6.96 13.69 -9.99
N ASN A 212 -8.14 13.58 -10.62
CA ASN A 212 -9.38 13.37 -9.88
C ASN A 212 -9.30 12.03 -9.15
N LEU A 213 -9.69 12.05 -7.88
CA LEU A 213 -9.55 10.93 -6.97
C LEU A 213 -10.86 10.18 -6.84
N SER A 214 -10.77 8.86 -6.74
CA SER A 214 -11.89 8.00 -6.36
C SER A 214 -11.44 7.01 -5.29
N PRO A 215 -12.30 6.71 -4.29
CA PRO A 215 -11.97 5.72 -3.28
C PRO A 215 -11.74 4.34 -3.88
N LEU A 216 -10.73 3.62 -3.40
CA LEU A 216 -10.47 2.23 -3.79
C LEU A 216 -11.58 1.29 -3.29
N ASP A 217 -12.16 1.62 -2.14
CA ASP A 217 -13.36 0.98 -1.57
C ASP A 217 -14.52 1.96 -1.57
N VAL A 218 -15.59 1.65 -2.31
CA VAL A 218 -16.77 2.51 -2.40
C VAL A 218 -17.71 2.39 -1.19
N GLY A 219 -17.60 1.33 -0.40
CA GLY A 219 -18.47 1.08 0.75
C GLY A 219 -17.95 1.71 2.04
N THR A 220 -16.68 1.47 2.36
CA THR A 220 -16.06 1.91 3.63
C THR A 220 -14.69 2.57 3.39
N PRO A 221 -14.61 3.68 2.64
CA PRO A 221 -13.37 4.23 2.06
C PRO A 221 -12.25 4.63 3.05
N ILE A 222 -12.56 4.67 4.34
CA ILE A 222 -11.66 5.11 5.42
C ILE A 222 -11.60 4.10 6.59
N VAL A 223 -12.11 2.88 6.41
CA VAL A 223 -12.07 1.81 7.41
C VAL A 223 -11.30 0.65 6.82
N PHE A 224 -10.33 0.13 7.56
CA PHE A 224 -9.61 -1.06 7.15
C PHE A 224 -10.43 -2.29 7.54
N ASP A 225 -11.17 -2.86 6.58
CA ASP A 225 -12.05 -4.00 6.79
C ASP A 225 -12.03 -4.96 5.57
N ASN A 226 -12.98 -5.89 5.49
CA ASN A 226 -13.08 -6.84 4.37
C ASN A 226 -14.02 -6.36 3.24
N HIS A 227 -14.48 -5.11 3.25
CA HIS A 227 -15.45 -4.60 2.28
C HIS A 227 -14.87 -4.49 0.87
N TYR A 228 -13.55 -4.36 0.74
CA TYR A 228 -12.84 -4.56 -0.53
C TYR A 228 -13.27 -5.85 -1.24
N TYR A 229 -13.28 -6.98 -0.53
CA TYR A 229 -13.67 -8.27 -1.10
C TYR A 229 -15.17 -8.37 -1.39
N LEU A 230 -16.01 -7.65 -0.62
CA LEU A 230 -17.44 -7.52 -0.94
C LEU A 230 -17.62 -6.77 -2.26
N ASN A 231 -16.89 -5.67 -2.48
CA ASN A 231 -16.94 -4.92 -3.74
C ASN A 231 -16.61 -5.78 -4.95
N LEU A 232 -15.57 -6.62 -4.88
CA LEU A 232 -15.17 -7.50 -5.99
C LEU A 232 -16.30 -8.43 -6.42
N ARG A 233 -17.04 -9.00 -5.46
CA ARG A 233 -18.19 -9.90 -5.70
C ARG A 233 -19.35 -9.21 -6.42
N PHE A 234 -19.46 -7.89 -6.28
CA PHE A 234 -20.47 -7.08 -6.95
C PHE A 234 -19.91 -6.32 -8.16
N GLN A 235 -18.75 -6.72 -8.69
CA GLN A 235 -18.07 -6.05 -9.82
C GLN A 235 -17.74 -4.57 -9.57
N LYS A 236 -17.49 -4.23 -8.31
CA LYS A 236 -17.16 -2.88 -7.82
C LYS A 236 -15.70 -2.73 -7.38
N GLY A 237 -14.79 -3.62 -7.78
CA GLY A 237 -13.35 -3.31 -7.70
C GLY A 237 -13.06 -2.04 -8.49
N LEU A 238 -12.18 -1.15 -8.05
CA LEU A 238 -11.90 0.09 -8.76
C LEU A 238 -10.94 -0.16 -9.93
N LEU A 239 -9.79 -0.77 -9.64
CA LEU A 239 -8.73 -1.03 -10.60
C LEU A 239 -9.04 -2.30 -11.41
N HIS A 240 -8.41 -2.43 -12.58
CA HIS A 240 -8.48 -3.66 -13.36
C HIS A 240 -7.90 -4.84 -12.59
N SER A 241 -6.70 -4.67 -12.06
CA SER A 241 -6.03 -5.64 -11.18
C SER A 241 -6.88 -6.08 -9.97
N ASP A 242 -7.75 -5.22 -9.42
CA ASP A 242 -8.66 -5.61 -8.35
C ASP A 242 -9.69 -6.62 -8.84
N GLN A 243 -10.35 -6.30 -9.96
CA GLN A 243 -11.44 -7.13 -10.45
C GLN A 243 -10.95 -8.47 -11.01
N GLU A 244 -9.69 -8.53 -11.47
CA GLU A 244 -9.03 -9.77 -11.88
C GLU A 244 -8.93 -10.82 -10.76
N LEU A 245 -9.05 -10.43 -9.48
CA LEU A 245 -9.11 -11.36 -8.36
C LEU A 245 -10.47 -12.06 -8.22
N PHE A 246 -11.52 -11.55 -8.86
CA PHE A 246 -12.86 -12.12 -8.86
C PHE A 246 -13.47 -12.06 -10.27
N ASN A 247 -13.00 -12.97 -11.13
CA ASN A 247 -13.32 -12.98 -12.55
C ASN A 247 -13.49 -14.42 -13.09
N GLY A 248 -13.94 -15.36 -12.25
CA GLY A 248 -14.08 -16.78 -12.60
C GLY A 248 -12.77 -17.56 -12.55
N GLY A 249 -11.79 -17.06 -11.79
CA GLY A 249 -10.43 -17.58 -11.74
C GLY A 249 -10.07 -18.31 -10.44
N SER A 250 -8.78 -18.62 -10.27
CA SER A 250 -8.26 -19.32 -9.09
C SER A 250 -8.32 -18.49 -7.80
N ALA A 251 -8.45 -17.16 -7.90
CA ALA A 251 -8.53 -16.25 -6.76
C ALA A 251 -9.94 -16.16 -6.13
N ASP A 252 -10.99 -16.50 -6.90
CA ASP A 252 -12.39 -16.31 -6.50
C ASP A 252 -12.74 -16.98 -5.16
N ALA A 253 -12.21 -18.17 -4.90
CA ALA A 253 -12.48 -18.91 -3.67
C ALA A 253 -11.97 -18.17 -2.42
N LYS A 254 -10.78 -17.56 -2.51
CA LYS A 254 -10.16 -16.82 -1.41
C LYS A 254 -10.86 -15.47 -1.20
N VAL A 255 -11.23 -14.77 -2.29
CA VAL A 255 -12.06 -13.55 -2.23
C VAL A 255 -13.39 -13.84 -1.54
N ASN A 256 -14.07 -14.92 -1.91
CA ASN A 256 -15.31 -15.33 -1.25
C ASN A 256 -15.11 -15.57 0.25
N ALA A 257 -14.05 -16.29 0.64
CA ALA A 257 -13.73 -16.56 2.04
C ALA A 257 -13.53 -15.28 2.85
N TYR A 258 -12.72 -14.34 2.34
CA TYR A 258 -12.49 -13.06 3.01
C TYR A 258 -13.72 -12.17 3.05
N SER A 259 -14.53 -12.14 1.99
CA SER A 259 -15.79 -11.39 1.97
C SER A 259 -16.77 -11.87 3.06
N ALA A 260 -16.72 -13.15 3.43
CA ALA A 260 -17.59 -13.75 4.44
C ALA A 260 -17.00 -13.70 5.85
N ASN A 261 -15.68 -13.53 5.99
CA ASN A 261 -15.00 -13.62 7.28
C ASN A 261 -13.86 -12.62 7.41
N MET A 262 -14.15 -11.49 8.06
CA MET A 262 -13.17 -10.44 8.34
C MET A 262 -12.00 -10.92 9.22
N PHE A 263 -12.25 -11.83 10.18
CA PHE A 263 -11.18 -12.34 11.04
C PHE A 263 -10.18 -13.20 10.26
N ALA A 264 -10.65 -13.99 9.29
CA ALA A 264 -9.77 -14.75 8.41
C ALA A 264 -8.89 -13.81 7.57
N PHE A 265 -9.48 -12.76 6.99
CA PHE A 265 -8.73 -11.73 6.27
C PHE A 265 -7.68 -11.06 7.17
N PHE A 266 -8.07 -10.61 8.36
CA PHE A 266 -7.17 -9.90 9.27
C PHE A 266 -5.99 -10.76 9.74
N ASN A 267 -6.23 -12.04 10.03
CA ASN A 267 -5.15 -12.95 10.43
C ASN A 267 -4.15 -13.16 9.29
N ASP A 268 -4.63 -13.42 8.08
CA ASP A 268 -3.76 -13.65 6.93
C ASP A 268 -3.04 -12.34 6.54
N PHE A 269 -3.72 -11.19 6.61
CA PHE A 269 -3.12 -9.88 6.31
C PHE A 269 -1.97 -9.55 7.27
N ALA A 270 -2.14 -9.83 8.56
CA ALA A 270 -1.09 -9.69 9.55
C ALA A 270 0.13 -10.61 9.33
N VAL A 271 -0.05 -11.74 8.64
CA VAL A 271 1.03 -12.69 8.31
C VAL A 271 1.72 -12.32 7.00
N SER A 272 0.98 -11.83 6.00
CA SER A 272 1.54 -11.41 4.71
C SER A 272 2.29 -10.07 4.79
N MET A 273 2.05 -9.26 5.83
CA MET A 273 2.75 -7.99 6.13
C MET A 273 3.99 -8.18 6.99
#